data_AF-A0A1V5ZP10-F1
#
_entry.id   AF-A0A1V5ZP10-F1
#
_cell.length_a   1.000
_cell.length_b   1.000
_cell.length_c   1.000
_cell.angle_alpha   90.00
_cell.angle_beta   90.00
_cell.angle_gamma   90.00
#
_symmetry.space_group_name_H-M   'P 1'
#
loop_
_entity.id
_entity.type
_entity.pdbx_description
1 polymer ?
#
loop_
_entity_poly.entity_id
_entity_poly.type
_entity_poly.pdbx_seq_one_letter_code
_entity_poly.pdbx_strand_id
1 'polypeptide(L)'
;MKEHLDKILSKEQINFADVLEENIENKLKNINPKKTLIVGNLPYYITSPIFRKFFGNGKQEFFGGFFMIQDEVGEKIKTDSKKKSFLWWLVNYAYDIIYWKTV
;
A
#
# COMPACT_ATOMS: atom_id res chain seq x y z
N MET A 1 9.44 13.31 14.23
CA MET A 1 9.16 13.11 12.78
C MET A 1 8.37 14.29 12.20
N LYS A 2 7.20 14.64 12.76
CA LYS A 2 6.36 15.76 12.29
C LYS A 2 7.12 17.07 12.10
N GLU A 3 7.80 17.54 13.14
CA GLU A 3 8.59 18.78 13.09
C GLU A 3 9.74 18.77 12.05
N HIS A 4 10.25 17.59 11.69
CA HIS A 4 11.29 17.48 10.66
C HIS A 4 10.68 17.51 9.26
N LEU A 5 9.54 16.85 9.07
CA LEU A 5 8.84 16.83 7.78
C LEU A 5 8.23 18.20 7.44
N ASP A 6 7.70 18.90 8.43
CA ASP A 6 7.16 20.27 8.28
C ASP A 6 8.22 21.29 7.83
N LYS A 7 9.52 20.99 7.99
CA LYS A 7 10.63 21.83 7.51
C LYS A 7 10.99 21.58 6.04
N ILE A 8 10.60 20.43 5.49
CA ILE A 8 11.05 19.96 4.18
C ILE A 8 9.91 20.01 3.15
N LEU A 9 8.69 19.74 3.58
CA LEU A 9 7.51 19.66 2.71
C LEU A 9 6.47 20.70 3.09
N SER A 10 5.64 21.11 2.12
CA SER A 10 4.50 21.96 2.44
C SER A 10 3.44 21.17 3.23
N LYS A 11 2.65 21.87 4.05
CA LYS A 11 1.61 21.23 4.86
C LYS A 11 0.55 20.51 4.01
N GLU A 12 0.29 20.96 2.78
CA GLU A 12 -0.66 20.25 1.90
C GLU A 12 -0.13 18.89 1.41
N GLN A 13 1.18 18.64 1.52
CA GLN A 13 1.83 17.41 1.07
C GLN A 13 1.90 16.33 2.16
N ILE A 14 1.63 16.67 3.43
CA ILE A 14 1.75 15.73 4.54
C ILE A 14 0.43 15.59 5.28
N ASN A 15 -0.05 14.35 5.37
CA ASN A 15 -1.16 13.99 6.23
C ASN A 15 -0.66 13.21 7.46
N PHE A 16 -0.65 13.85 8.64
CA PHE A 16 -0.35 13.18 9.90
C PHE A 16 -1.61 12.50 10.44
N ALA A 17 -1.79 11.23 10.10
CA ALA A 17 -2.94 10.46 10.54
C ALA A 17 -2.64 8.96 10.59
N ASP A 18 -3.52 8.22 11.26
CA ASP A 18 -3.57 6.77 11.12
C ASP A 18 -4.21 6.40 9.78
N VAL A 19 -3.41 5.82 8.89
CA VAL A 19 -3.86 5.42 7.55
C VAL A 19 -5.03 4.42 7.61
N LEU A 20 -5.14 3.61 8.65
CA LEU A 20 -6.20 2.60 8.80
C LEU A 20 -7.53 3.19 9.27
N GLU A 21 -7.52 4.37 9.89
CA GLU A 21 -8.73 5.09 10.29
C GLU A 21 -9.22 6.07 9.21
N GLU A 22 -8.35 6.47 8.29
CA GLU A 22 -8.66 7.51 7.32
C GLU A 22 -9.63 7.10 6.20
N ASN A 23 -10.53 7.99 5.78
CA ASN A 23 -11.37 7.72 4.60
C ASN A 23 -10.61 8.07 3.31
N ILE A 24 -9.91 7.07 2.76
CA ILE A 24 -9.06 7.20 1.57
C ILE A 24 -9.86 7.61 0.33
N GLU A 25 -11.09 7.10 0.17
CA GLU A 25 -11.99 7.49 -0.93
C GLU A 25 -12.26 9.00 -0.91
N ASN A 26 -12.61 9.54 0.25
CA ASN A 26 -12.86 10.97 0.40
C ASN A 26 -11.60 11.81 0.29
N LYS A 27 -10.46 11.36 0.84
CA LYS A 27 -9.20 12.11 0.75
C LYS A 27 -8.64 12.17 -0.66
N LEU A 28 -8.73 11.07 -1.41
CA LEU A 28 -8.16 10.97 -2.75
C LEU A 28 -9.18 11.26 -3.86
N LYS A 29 -10.36 11.80 -3.52
CA LYS A 29 -11.45 12.07 -4.48
C LYS A 29 -11.06 12.93 -5.69
N ASN A 30 -10.04 13.80 -5.51
CA ASN A 30 -9.57 14.72 -6.55
C ASN A 30 -8.33 14.19 -7.30
N ILE A 31 -7.89 12.98 -6.99
CA ILE A 31 -6.73 12.34 -7.60
C ILE A 31 -7.23 11.27 -8.56
N ASN A 32 -6.56 11.10 -9.71
CA ASN A 32 -6.84 10.01 -10.63
C ASN A 32 -6.13 8.71 -10.17
N PRO A 33 -6.85 7.69 -9.66
CA PRO A 33 -6.22 6.48 -9.14
C PRO A 33 -5.37 5.76 -10.19
N LYS A 34 -5.84 5.70 -11.44
CA LYS A 34 -5.16 5.00 -12.56
C LYS A 34 -3.81 5.61 -12.95
N LYS A 35 -3.51 6.82 -12.47
CA LYS A 35 -2.21 7.50 -12.65
C LYS A 35 -1.44 7.67 -11.34
N THR A 36 -1.89 7.02 -10.28
CA THR A 36 -1.34 7.16 -8.93
C THR A 36 -0.63 5.90 -8.50
N LEU A 37 0.64 6.05 -8.14
CA LEU A 37 1.47 4.99 -7.55
C LEU A 37 1.48 5.14 -6.03
N ILE A 38 1.22 4.05 -5.31
CA ILE A 38 1.31 4.01 -3.85
C ILE A 38 2.68 3.49 -3.45
N VAL A 39 3.41 4.23 -2.62
CA VAL A 39 4.75 3.84 -2.16
C VAL A 39 4.79 3.83 -0.64
N GLY A 40 5.39 2.80 -0.04
CA GLY A 40 5.49 2.75 1.42
C GLY A 40 6.46 1.70 1.95
N ASN A 41 7.09 2.02 3.08
CA ASN A 41 7.76 1.04 3.91
C ASN A 41 6.82 0.67 5.07
N LEU A 42 6.30 -0.56 5.05
CA LEU A 42 5.21 -0.95 5.93
C LEU A 42 5.72 -1.84 7.07
N PRO A 43 5.27 -1.59 8.31
CA PRO A 43 5.50 -2.53 9.39
C PRO A 43 4.68 -3.81 9.18
N TYR A 44 5.23 -4.93 9.67
CA TYR A 44 4.65 -6.25 9.53
C TYR A 44 3.16 -6.34 9.91
N TYR A 45 2.83 -5.88 11.12
CA TYR A 45 1.53 -6.12 11.75
C TYR A 45 0.36 -5.38 11.07
N ILE A 46 0.63 -4.34 10.27
CA ILE A 46 -0.40 -3.58 9.54
C ILE A 46 -0.34 -3.73 8.02
N THR A 47 0.59 -4.52 7.47
CA THR A 47 0.73 -4.65 6.01
C THR A 47 -0.56 -5.19 5.37
N SER A 48 -1.12 -6.28 5.90
CA SER A 48 -2.36 -6.87 5.36
C SER A 48 -3.57 -5.93 5.47
N PRO A 49 -3.84 -5.28 6.62
CA PRO A 49 -4.86 -4.23 6.71
C PRO A 49 -4.69 -3.09 5.71
N ILE A 50 -3.45 -2.60 5.51
CA ILE A 50 -3.15 -1.55 4.52
C ILE A 50 -3.47 -2.03 3.12
N PHE A 51 -3.00 -3.22 2.72
CA PHE A 51 -3.32 -3.75 1.39
C PHE A 51 -4.82 -3.97 1.17
N ARG A 52 -5.55 -4.43 2.19
CA ARG A 52 -7.02 -4.51 2.10
C ARG A 52 -7.66 -3.15 1.88
N LYS A 53 -7.17 -2.12 2.55
CA LYS A 53 -7.70 -0.77 2.45
C LYS A 53 -7.48 -0.14 1.08
N PHE A 54 -6.30 -0.32 0.49
CA PHE A 54 -5.95 0.30 -0.80
C PHE A 54 -6.29 -0.56 -2.02
N PHE A 55 -6.28 -1.90 -1.88
CA PHE A 55 -6.42 -2.82 -3.02
C PHE A 55 -7.59 -3.82 -2.89
N GLY A 56 -8.23 -3.94 -1.71
CA GLY A 56 -9.13 -5.05 -1.44
C GLY A 56 -10.59 -4.87 -1.82
N ASN A 57 -11.10 -3.64 -1.82
CA ASN A 57 -12.54 -3.40 -1.97
C ASN A 57 -12.96 -3.14 -3.43
N GLY A 58 -12.04 -3.24 -4.40
CA GLY A 58 -12.34 -2.99 -5.83
C GLY A 58 -12.75 -1.55 -6.16
N LYS A 59 -12.66 -0.63 -5.21
CA LYS A 59 -13.13 0.76 -5.36
C LYS A 59 -12.09 1.71 -5.97
N GLN A 60 -10.82 1.33 -5.93
CA GLN A 60 -9.72 2.19 -6.37
C GLN A 60 -8.78 1.37 -7.25
N GLU A 61 -8.86 1.62 -8.56
CA GLU A 61 -7.97 1.06 -9.57
C GLU A 61 -6.70 1.92 -9.61
N PHE A 62 -5.85 1.78 -8.59
CA PHE A 62 -4.56 2.44 -8.59
C PHE A 62 -3.69 1.93 -9.75
N PHE A 63 -2.74 2.75 -10.21
CA PHE A 63 -1.76 2.29 -11.20
C PHE A 63 -0.95 1.10 -10.67
N GLY A 64 -0.63 1.11 -9.37
CA GLY A 64 0.05 0.02 -8.68
C GLY A 64 0.66 0.51 -7.37
N GLY A 65 1.62 -0.25 -6.84
CA GLY A 65 2.40 0.20 -5.72
C GLY A 65 3.78 -0.43 -5.61
N PHE A 66 4.64 0.24 -4.85
CA PHE A 66 6.00 -0.19 -4.56
C PHE A 66 6.22 -0.18 -3.05
N PHE A 67 6.39 -1.36 -2.48
CA PHE A 67 6.39 -1.53 -1.03
C PHE A 67 7.65 -2.21 -0.53
N MET A 68 8.17 -1.70 0.57
CA MET A 68 9.11 -2.43 1.42
C MET A 68 8.32 -3.05 2.57
N ILE A 69 8.43 -4.36 2.70
CA ILE A 69 7.71 -5.18 3.69
C ILE A 69 8.67 -6.24 4.22
N GLN A 70 8.31 -6.88 5.34
CA GLN A 70 9.08 -8.02 5.82
C GLN A 70 9.03 -9.19 4.83
N ASP A 71 10.15 -9.89 4.71
CA ASP A 71 10.38 -10.98 3.76
C ASP A 71 9.29 -12.05 3.83
N GLU A 72 8.90 -12.45 5.04
CA GLU A 72 7.83 -13.42 5.30
C GLU A 72 6.44 -13.00 4.77
N VAL A 73 6.19 -11.70 4.61
CA VAL A 73 4.96 -11.20 3.98
C VAL A 73 5.11 -11.23 2.47
N GLY A 74 6.28 -10.84 1.94
CA GLY A 74 6.62 -10.95 0.51
C GLY A 74 6.44 -12.39 0.00
N GLU A 75 6.97 -13.36 0.73
CA GLU A 75 6.85 -14.79 0.42
C GLU A 75 5.39 -15.31 0.42
N LYS A 76 4.50 -14.67 1.19
CA LYS A 76 3.07 -15.02 1.23
C LYS A 76 2.28 -14.44 0.05
N ILE A 77 2.76 -13.38 -0.59
CA ILE A 77 2.02 -12.67 -1.64
C ILE A 77 2.65 -12.80 -3.02
N LYS A 78 3.90 -13.26 -3.14
CA LYS A 78 4.53 -13.51 -4.44
C LYS A 78 3.71 -14.46 -5.29
N THR A 79 3.69 -14.24 -6.60
CA THR A 79 2.81 -14.97 -7.54
C THR A 79 3.05 -16.48 -7.54
N ASP A 80 4.29 -16.92 -7.38
CA ASP A 80 4.70 -18.32 -7.31
C ASP A 80 4.59 -18.93 -5.89
N SER A 81 3.92 -18.24 -4.96
CA SER A 81 3.78 -18.73 -3.58
C SER A 81 3.08 -20.09 -3.55
N LYS A 82 3.70 -21.07 -2.86
CA LYS A 82 3.15 -22.43 -2.69
C LYS A 82 1.83 -22.45 -1.93
N LYS A 83 1.56 -21.43 -1.09
CA LYS A 83 0.36 -21.33 -0.26
C LYS A 83 -0.38 -20.04 -0.56
N LYS A 84 -1.48 -20.14 -1.31
CA LYS A 84 -2.34 -19.02 -1.67
C LYS A 84 -3.23 -18.61 -0.49
N SER A 85 -2.74 -17.67 0.32
CA SER A 85 -3.49 -17.07 1.42
C SER A 85 -4.59 -16.13 0.93
N PHE A 86 -5.47 -15.67 1.84
CA PHE A 86 -6.43 -14.61 1.51
C PHE A 86 -5.73 -13.34 0.99
N LEU A 87 -4.62 -12.95 1.62
CA LEU A 87 -3.85 -11.79 1.20
C LEU A 87 -3.24 -11.98 -0.19
N TRP A 88 -2.81 -13.21 -0.51
CA TRP A 88 -2.32 -13.56 -1.85
C TRP A 88 -3.40 -13.30 -2.90
N TRP A 89 -4.61 -13.83 -2.68
CA TRP A 89 -5.75 -13.65 -3.58
C TRP A 89 -6.12 -12.19 -3.73
N LEU A 90 -6.18 -11.45 -2.62
CA LEU A 90 -6.50 -10.03 -2.59
C LEU A 90 -5.67 -9.21 -3.58
N VAL A 91 -4.35 -9.43 -3.59
CA VAL A 91 -3.43 -8.61 -4.40
C VAL A 91 -3.18 -9.21 -5.78
N ASN A 92 -3.05 -10.53 -5.90
CA ASN A 92 -2.79 -11.19 -7.20
C ASN A 92 -4.02 -11.26 -8.11
N TYR A 93 -5.23 -11.03 -7.58
CA TYR A 93 -6.42 -11.00 -8.43
C TYR A 93 -6.43 -9.79 -9.38
N ALA A 94 -5.93 -8.64 -8.93
CA ALA A 94 -5.99 -7.38 -9.67
C ALA A 94 -4.62 -6.88 -10.15
N TYR A 95 -3.52 -7.35 -9.57
CA TYR A 95 -2.18 -6.84 -9.85
C TYR A 95 -1.16 -7.97 -10.02
N ASP A 96 -0.21 -7.76 -10.93
CA ASP A 96 0.99 -8.59 -11.04
C ASP A 96 1.96 -8.26 -9.91
N ILE A 97 2.38 -9.29 -9.16
CA ILE A 97 3.29 -9.12 -8.03
C ILE A 97 4.71 -9.47 -8.44
N ILE A 98 5.56 -8.44 -8.50
CA ILE A 98 6.98 -8.58 -8.85
C ILE A 98 7.82 -8.37 -7.58
N TYR A 99 8.57 -9.39 -7.20
CA TYR A 99 9.60 -9.26 -6.17
C TYR A 99 10.84 -8.57 -6.77
N TRP A 100 11.33 -7.52 -6.11
CA TRP A 100 12.49 -6.74 -6.60
C TRP A 100 13.80 -7.16 -5.94
N LYS A 101 13.94 -6.94 -4.63
CA LYS A 101 15.12 -7.33 -3.84
C LYS A 101 14.82 -7.32 -2.34
N THR A 102 15.62 -8.03 -1.56
CA THR A 102 15.72 -7.90 -0.11
C THR A 102 16.77 -6.83 0.22
N VAL A 103 16.52 -6.04 1.27
CA VAL A 103 17.41 -4.97 1.76
C VAL A 103 17.73 -5.14 3.23
#